data_AF-A0A6N7YS75-F1
#
_entry.id   AF-A0A6N7YS75-F1
#
_cell.length_a   1.000
_cell.length_b   1.000
_cell.length_c   1.000
_cell.angle_alpha   90.00
_cell.angle_beta   90.00
_cell.angle_gamma   90.00
#
_symmetry.space_group_name_H-M   'P 1'
#
loop_
_entity.id
_entity.type
_entity.pdbx_description
1 polymer ?
#
loop_
_entity_poly.entity_id
_entity_poly.type
_entity_poly.pdbx_seq_one_letter_code
_entity_poly.pdbx_strand_id
1 'polypeptide(L)' 'MSNEAVTYLVGGICGVFALAAYVGLILVPAWGSYTRTWERIAASFLSLYVLAAFVLVGLGGGAAIVYFWDRIST' A
#
# COMPACT_ATOMS: atom_id res chain seq x y z
N MET A 1 24.51 -10.89 8.88
CA MET A 1 23.56 -10.19 7.98
C MET A 1 23.70 -8.69 8.25
N SER A 2 23.84 -7.83 7.24
CA SER A 2 23.95 -6.38 7.49
C SER A 2 22.59 -5.76 7.82
N ASN A 3 22.56 -4.66 8.57
CA ASN A 3 21.33 -3.93 8.88
C ASN A 3 20.58 -3.48 7.61
N GLU A 4 21.33 -3.12 6.57
CA GLU A 4 20.79 -2.79 5.25
C GLU A 4 20.09 -3.99 4.61
N ALA A 5 20.73 -5.17 4.63
CA ALA A 5 20.13 -6.39 4.07
C ALA A 5 18.83 -6.79 4.81
N VAL A 6 18.80 -6.63 6.14
CA VAL A 6 17.58 -6.85 6.92
C VAL A 6 16.49 -5.85 6.54
N THR A 7 16.85 -4.56 6.40
CA THR A 7 15.91 -3.51 6.02
C THR A 7 15.28 -3.77 4.65
N TYR A 8 16.09 -4.15 3.65
CA TYR A 8 15.58 -4.49 2.32
C TYR A 8 14.72 -5.75 2.33
N LEU A 9 15.08 -6.76 3.12
CA LEU A 9 14.26 -7.97 3.24
C LEU A 9 12.90 -7.64 3.87
N VAL A 10 12.87 -6.90 4.97
CA VAL A 10 11.64 -6.48 5.64
C VAL A 10 10.79 -5.63 4.70
N GLY A 11 11.39 -4.64 4.04
CA GLY A 11 10.70 -3.79 3.06
C GLY A 11 10.10 -4.61 1.91
N GLY A 12 10.84 -5.57 1.38
CA GLY A 12 10.36 -6.48 0.33
C GLY A 12 9.18 -7.33 0.78
N ILE A 13 9.26 -7.93 1.97
CA ILE A 13 8.17 -8.72 2.54
C ILE A 13 6.94 -7.84 2.74
N CYS A 14 7.07 -6.70 3.42
CA CYS A 14 5.97 -5.77 3.64
C CYS A 14 5.32 -5.32 2.32
N GLY A 15 6.12 -5.04 1.29
CA GLY A 15 5.62 -4.67 -0.04
C GLY A 15 4.79 -5.80 -0.69
N VAL A 16 5.28 -7.03 -0.65
CA VAL A 16 4.57 -8.20 -1.20
C VAL A 16 3.25 -8.44 -0.44
N PHE A 17 3.27 -8.41 0.89
CA PHE A 17 2.05 -8.60 1.68
C PHE A 17 1.05 -7.46 1.49
N ALA A 18 1.50 -6.21 1.37
CA ALA A 18 0.63 -5.08 1.06
C ALA A 18 -0.03 -5.23 -0.32
N LEU A 19 0.73 -5.66 -1.34
CA LEU A 19 0.18 -5.91 -2.67
C LEU A 19 -0.81 -7.08 -2.66
N ALA A 20 -0.50 -8.17 -1.96
CA ALA A 20 -1.40 -9.30 -1.79
C ALA A 20 -2.70 -8.90 -1.08
N ALA A 21 -2.60 -8.06 -0.04
CA ALA A 21 -3.76 -7.51 0.66
C ALA A 21 -4.61 -6.62 -0.25
N TYR A 22 -3.99 -5.74 -1.05
CA TYR A 22 -4.70 -4.94 -2.05
C TYR A 22 -5.47 -5.82 -3.04
N VAL A 23 -4.81 -6.83 -3.61
CA VAL A 23 -5.44 -7.72 -4.59
C VAL A 23 -6.60 -8.49 -3.94
N GLY A 24 -6.36 -9.13 -2.80
CA GLY A 24 -7.34 -10.02 -2.16
C GLY A 24 -8.51 -9.28 -1.50
N LEU A 25 -8.24 -8.17 -0.81
CA LEU A 25 -9.24 -7.46 0.00
C LEU A 25 -9.92 -6.32 -0.74
N ILE A 26 -9.35 -5.81 -1.83
CA ILE A 26 -9.89 -4.65 -2.56
C ILE A 26 -10.19 -5.01 -4.01
N LEU A 27 -9.20 -5.44 -4.78
CA LEU A 27 -9.36 -5.63 -6.23
C LEU A 27 -10.32 -6.77 -6.59
N VAL A 28 -10.14 -7.96 -5.99
CA VAL A 28 -11.00 -9.13 -6.22
C VAL A 28 -12.47 -8.85 -5.87
N PRO A 29 -12.82 -8.32 -4.68
CA PRO A 29 -14.23 -8.01 -4.36
C PRO A 29 -14.80 -6.87 -5.21
N ALA A 30 -13.99 -5.86 -5.57
CA ALA A 30 -14.42 -4.79 -6.48
C ALA A 30 -14.79 -5.34 -7.87
N TRP A 31 -13.97 -6.25 -8.41
CA TRP A 31 -14.24 -6.91 -9.69
C TRP A 31 -15.46 -7.84 -9.63
N GLY A 32 -15.63 -8.55 -8.50
CA GLY A 32 -16.75 -9.48 -8.29
C GLY A 32 -18.11 -8.81 -8.16
N SER A 33 -18.15 -7.53 -7.78
CA SER A 33 -19.39 -6.80 -7.51
C SER A 33 -20.19 -6.40 -8.76
N TYR A 34 -19.56 -6.43 -9.94
CA TYR A 34 -20.17 -6.01 -11.21
C TYR A 34 -20.29 -7.17 -12.19
N THR A 35 -21.33 -7.14 -13.02
CA THR A 35 -21.59 -8.16 -14.06
C THR A 35 -21.06 -7.74 -15.42
N ARG A 36 -21.09 -6.43 -15.73
CA ARG A 36 -20.55 -5.89 -16.99
C ARG A 36 -19.05 -5.70 -16.91
N THR A 37 -18.34 -6.17 -17.94
CA THR A 37 -16.88 -6.07 -18.04
C THR A 37 -16.38 -4.62 -17.98
N TRP A 38 -17.16 -3.66 -18.50
CA TRP A 38 -16.76 -2.26 -18.50
C TRP A 38 -16.87 -1.60 -17.12
N GLU A 39 -17.87 -1.99 -16.33
CA GLU A 39 -18.00 -1.57 -14.93
C GLU A 39 -16.88 -2.16 -14.07
N ARG A 40 -16.49 -3.41 -14.34
CA ARG A 40 -15.36 -4.06 -13.68
C ARG A 40 -14.03 -3.34 -13.90
N ILE A 41 -13.76 -2.91 -15.13
CA ILE A 41 -12.54 -2.14 -15.46
C ILE A 41 -12.54 -0.78 -14.77
N ALA A 42 -13.68 -0.08 -14.78
CA ALA A 42 -13.82 1.18 -14.05
C ALA A 42 -13.65 1.00 -12.53
N ALA A 43 -14.21 -0.07 -11.95
CA ALA A 43 -14.07 -0.40 -10.54
C ALA A 43 -12.62 -0.75 -10.16
N SER A 44 -11.90 -1.50 -10.99
CA SER A 44 -10.46 -1.76 -10.82
C SER A 44 -9.63 -0.49 -10.90
N PHE A 45 -9.98 0.43 -11.79
CA PHE A 45 -9.30 1.72 -11.86
C PHE A 45 -9.54 2.53 -10.58
N LEU A 46 -10.78 2.53 -10.08
CA LEU A 46 -11.11 3.20 -8.82
C LEU A 46 -10.44 2.54 -7.61
N SER A 47 -10.21 1.22 -7.60
CA SER A 47 -9.47 0.58 -6.50
C SER A 47 -8.01 1.01 -6.46
N LEU A 48 -7.40 1.41 -7.59
CA LEU A 48 -6.06 2.00 -7.60
C LEU A 48 -6.02 3.33 -6.83
N TYR A 49 -7.11 4.11 -6.82
CA TYR A 49 -7.20 5.31 -5.99
C TYR A 49 -7.12 4.96 -4.50
N VAL A 50 -7.76 3.88 -4.07
CA VAL A 50 -7.67 3.39 -2.68
C VAL A 50 -6.24 2.98 -2.35
N LEU A 51 -5.57 2.23 -3.24
CA LEU A 51 -4.16 1.88 -3.08
C LEU A 51 -3.27 3.12 -2.97
N ALA A 52 -3.46 4.10 -3.86
CA ALA A 52 -2.72 5.35 -3.85
C ALA A 52 -2.93 6.12 -2.54
N ALA A 53 -4.14 6.18 -2.01
CA ALA A 53 -4.43 6.82 -0.74
C ALA A 53 -3.67 6.15 0.42
N PHE A 54 -3.68 4.82 0.51
CA PHE A 54 -2.91 4.10 1.54
C PHE A 54 -1.41 4.31 1.40
N VAL A 55 -0.88 4.29 0.18
CA VAL A 55 0.54 4.56 -0.09
C VAL A 55 0.92 5.98 0.32
N LEU A 56 0.12 6.99 -0.06
CA LEU A 56 0.37 8.39 0.29
C LEU A 56 0.32 8.62 1.80
N VAL A 57 -0.65 8.04 2.50
CA VAL A 57 -0.75 8.13 3.96
C VAL A 57 0.42 7.43 4.63
N GLY A 58 0.80 6.23 4.17
CA GLY A 58 1.93 5.49 4.71
C GLY A 58 3.27 6.20 4.51
N LEU A 59 3.54 6.64 3.28
CA LEU A 59 4.75 7.40 2.96
C LEU A 59 4.77 8.75 3.66
N GLY A 60 3.65 9.48 3.66
CA GLY A 60 3.54 10.78 4.33
C GLY A 60 3.73 10.66 5.84
N GLY A 61 3.12 9.66 6.48
CA GLY A 61 3.30 9.38 7.90
C GLY A 61 4.73 8.98 8.24
N GLY A 62 5.31 8.07 7.47
CA GLY A 62 6.71 7.65 7.64
C GLY A 62 7.69 8.81 7.45
N ALA A 63 7.52 9.59 6.39
CA ALA A 63 8.34 10.78 6.13
C ALA A 63 8.18 11.83 7.23
N ALA A 64 6.97 12.04 7.75
CA ALA A 64 6.72 12.96 8.86
C ALA A 64 7.46 12.50 10.13
N ILE A 65 7.44 11.20 10.46
CA ILE A 65 8.19 10.67 11.61
C ILE A 65 9.69 10.93 11.45
N VAL A 66 10.25 10.67 10.27
CA VAL A 66 11.67 10.91 9.99
C VAL A 66 11.99 12.40 10.06
N TYR A 67 11.13 13.26 9.50
CA TYR A 67 11.33 14.71 9.49
C TYR A 67 11.27 15.32 10.90
N PHE A 68 10.36 14.84 11.75
CA PHE A 68 10.19 15.34 13.12
C PHE A 68 10.98 14.55 14.16
N TRP A 69 11.88 13.65 13.74
CA TRP A 69 12.57 12.72 14.65
C TRP A 69 13.26 13.43 15.81
N ASP A 70 14.05 14.47 15.54
CA ASP A 70 14.77 15.23 16.56
C ASP A 70 13.85 15.82 17.64
N ARG A 71 12.62 16.20 17.26
CA ARG A 71 11.63 16.74 18.20
C ARG A 71 10.91 15.64 19.00
N ILE A 72 10.82 14.44 18.45
CA ILE A 72 10.14 13.30 19.07
C ILE A 72 11.07 12.54 20.01
N SER A 73 12.36 12.49 19.71
CA SER A 73 13.36 11.70 20.45
C SER A 73 14.03 12.42 21.61
N THR A 74 13.63 13.66 21.91
CA THR A 74 14.16 14.51 23.00
C THR A 74 13.14 14.62 24.13
#